data_AF-A0A6G3D3B6-F1
#
_entry.id   AF-A0A6G3D3B6-F1
#
_cell.length_a   1.000
_cell.length_b   1.000
_cell.length_c   1.000
_cell.angle_alpha   90.00
_cell.angle_beta   90.00
_cell.angle_gamma   90.00
#
_symmetry.space_group_name_H-M   'P 1'
#
loop_
_entity.id
_entity.type
_entity.pdbx_description
1 polymer ?
#
loop_
_entity_poly.entity_id
_entity_poly.type
_entity_poly.pdbx_seq_one_letter_code
_entity_poly.pdbx_strand_id
1 'polypeptide(L)' 'MAKVNISLDAELVVEVMVLAGVGSPQDAVEAVVRDYIARGHRTETRTEFKDRSLRETDARPQEPQG' A
#
# COMPACT_ATOMS: atom_id res chain seq x y z
N MET A 1 7.19 22.25 -3.10
CA MET A 1 7.25 20.78 -2.98
C MET A 1 8.67 20.40 -2.59
N ALA A 2 8.86 19.57 -1.56
CA ALA A 2 10.18 19.07 -1.21
C ALA A 2 10.70 18.16 -2.33
N LYS A 3 11.99 18.27 -2.68
CA LYS A 3 12.61 17.42 -3.71
C LYS A 3 13.33 16.26 -3.03
N VAL A 4 13.12 15.06 -3.55
CA VAL A 4 13.81 13.84 -3.14
C VAL A 4 14.56 13.30 -4.36
N ASN A 5 15.85 12.97 -4.20
CA ASN A 5 16.65 12.36 -5.25
C ASN A 5 16.78 10.87 -4.96
N ILE A 6 16.46 10.04 -5.95
CA ILE A 6 16.60 8.58 -5.90
C ILE A 6 17.17 8.09 -7.22
N SER A 7 17.90 6.98 -7.18
CA SER A 7 18.34 6.27 -8.38
C SER A 7 17.45 5.06 -8.60
N LEU A 8 17.00 4.87 -9.83
CA LEU A 8 16.20 3.73 -10.25
C LEU A 8 16.81 3.13 -11.53
N ASP A 9 16.58 1.84 -11.71
CA ASP A 9 16.91 1.19 -12.96
C ASP A 9 16.03 1.73 -14.10
N ALA A 10 16.65 2.01 -15.25
CA ALA A 10 15.96 2.61 -16.38
C ALA A 10 14.95 1.65 -17.02
N GLU A 11 15.24 0.36 -17.08
CA GLU A 11 14.35 -0.67 -17.62
C GLU A 11 13.07 -0.74 -16.80
N LEU A 12 13.21 -0.78 -15.47
CA LEU A 12 12.07 -0.78 -14.55
C LEU A 12 11.16 0.44 -14.77
N VAL A 13 11.75 1.63 -14.91
CA VAL A 13 10.97 2.86 -15.12
C VAL A 13 10.23 2.82 -16.47
N VAL A 14 10.89 2.31 -17.52
CA VAL A 14 10.27 2.18 -18.85
C VAL A 14 9.09 1.20 -18.82
N GLU A 15 9.21 0.07 -18.14
CA GLU A 15 8.10 -0.88 -17.99
C GLU A 15 6.87 -0.22 -17.35
N VAL A 16 7.09 0.54 -16.27
CA VAL A 16 6.01 1.27 -15.59
C VAL A 16 5.42 2.34 -16.50
N MET A 17 6.25 3.07 -17.25
CA MET A 17 5.80 4.09 -18.21
C MET A 17 4.87 3.48 -19.27
N VAL A 18 5.23 2.32 -19.82
CA VAL A 18 4.40 1.58 -20.79
C VAL A 18 3.09 1.12 -20.15
N LEU A 19 3.15 0.54 -18.95
CA LEU A 19 1.97 0.04 -18.24
C LEU A 19 1.00 1.17 -17.87
N ALA A 20 1.51 2.32 -17.45
CA ALA A 20 0.73 3.48 -17.04
C ALA A 20 0.35 4.41 -18.21
N GLY A 21 0.92 4.21 -19.40
CA GLY A 21 0.68 5.05 -20.57
C GLY A 21 1.21 6.49 -20.42
N VAL A 22 2.32 6.67 -19.69
CA VAL A 22 2.91 7.99 -19.40
C VAL A 22 4.26 8.18 -20.11
N GLY A 23 4.57 9.43 -20.47
CA GLY A 23 5.77 9.79 -21.23
C GLY A 23 6.96 10.26 -20.37
N SER A 24 6.83 10.31 -19.05
CA SER A 24 7.85 10.83 -18.13
C SER A 24 8.19 9.83 -17.02
N PRO A 25 9.49 9.61 -16.72
CA PRO A 25 9.95 8.86 -15.55
C PRO A 25 9.35 9.36 -14.23
N GLN A 26 9.18 10.68 -14.09
CA GLN A 26 8.64 11.28 -12.88
C GLN A 26 7.16 10.88 -12.69
N ASP A 27 6.38 10.95 -13.77
CA ASP A 27 4.95 10.60 -13.73
C ASP A 27 4.75 9.11 -13.46
N ALA A 28 5.64 8.27 -13.98
CA ALA A 28 5.66 6.83 -13.71
C ALA A 28 5.88 6.53 -12.22
N VAL A 29 6.87 7.17 -11.61
CA VAL A 29 7.12 7.04 -10.16
C VAL A 29 5.95 7.57 -9.36
N GLU A 30 5.37 8.71 -9.75
CA GLU A 30 4.23 9.29 -9.05
C GLU A 30 2.98 8.38 -9.14
N ALA A 31 2.72 7.78 -10.30
CA ALA A 31 1.63 6.81 -10.47
C ALA A 31 1.78 5.61 -9.53
N VAL A 32 3.00 5.05 -9.43
CA VAL A 32 3.29 3.92 -8.53
C VAL A 32 3.14 4.29 -7.07
N VAL A 33 3.67 5.44 -6.64
CA VAL A 33 3.57 5.89 -5.24
C VAL A 33 2.10 6.13 -4.86
N ARG A 34 1.31 6.74 -5.75
CA ARG A 34 -0.13 6.96 -5.53
C ARG A 34 -0.90 5.65 -5.45
N ASP A 35 -0.62 4.71 -6.36
CA ASP A 35 -1.22 3.37 -6.34
C ASP A 35 -0.82 2.62 -5.06
N TYR A 36 0.44 2.69 -4.63
CA TYR A 36 0.90 2.09 -3.37
C TYR A 36 0.18 2.66 -2.16
N ILE A 37 -0.02 3.98 -2.08
CA ILE A 37 -0.77 4.62 -0.98
C ILE A 37 -2.25 4.21 -1.03
N ALA A 38 -2.87 4.24 -2.20
CA ALA A 38 -4.28 3.84 -2.36
C ALA A 38 -4.49 2.36 -1.99
N ARG A 39 -3.55 1.49 -2.36
CA ARG A 39 -3.51 0.09 -1.94
C ARG A 39 -3.21 -0.05 -0.46
N GLY A 40 -2.32 0.76 0.10
CA GLY A 40 -2.05 0.89 1.53
C GLY A 40 -3.34 1.15 2.28
N HIS A 41 -4.09 2.18 1.91
CA HIS A 41 -5.39 2.48 2.49
C HIS A 41 -6.41 1.34 2.31
N ARG A 42 -6.42 0.65 1.16
CA ARG A 42 -7.28 -0.52 0.92
C ARG A 42 -6.88 -1.72 1.78
N THR A 43 -5.59 -1.88 2.04
CA THR A 43 -5.03 -3.02 2.79
C THR A 43 -5.05 -2.76 4.29
N GLU A 44 -4.87 -1.52 4.73
CA GLU A 44 -5.12 -1.03 6.08
C GLU A 44 -6.60 -1.20 6.40
N THR A 45 -7.53 -0.73 5.56
CA THR A 45 -8.97 -0.93 5.79
C THR A 45 -9.35 -2.42 5.90
N ARG A 46 -8.67 -3.32 5.18
CA ARG A 46 -8.92 -4.77 5.24
C ARG A 46 -8.19 -5.47 6.40
N THR A 47 -7.01 -5.01 6.77
CA THR A 47 -6.17 -5.59 7.83
C THR A 47 -6.60 -5.07 9.19
N GLU A 48 -6.97 -3.79 9.32
CA GLU A 48 -7.61 -3.21 10.50
C GLU A 48 -8.96 -3.86 10.79
N PHE A 49 -9.75 -4.23 9.78
CA PHE A 49 -10.99 -4.98 9.99
C PHE A 49 -10.71 -6.38 10.55
N LYS A 50 -9.64 -7.04 10.09
CA LYS A 50 -9.22 -8.36 10.59
C LYS A 50 -8.57 -8.26 11.98
N ASP A 51 -7.74 -7.26 12.23
CA ASP A 51 -7.08 -7.02 13.52
C ASP A 51 -8.07 -6.58 14.59
N ARG A 52 -9.05 -5.72 14.25
CA ARG A 52 -10.17 -5.36 15.13
C ARG A 52 -11.07 -6.56 15.43
N SER A 53 -11.41 -7.36 14.43
CA SER A 53 -12.19 -8.60 14.63
C SER A 53 -11.43 -9.60 15.50
N LEU A 54 -10.11 -9.76 15.32
CA LEU A 54 -9.29 -10.61 16.17
C LEU A 54 -9.23 -10.09 17.62
N ARG A 55 -9.08 -8.77 17.83
CA ARG A 55 -9.13 -8.15 19.17
C ARG A 55 -10.52 -8.23 19.82
N GLU A 56 -11.61 -8.10 19.07
CA GLU A 56 -12.98 -8.30 19.59
C GLU A 56 -13.28 -9.77 19.92
N THR A 57 -12.67 -10.71 19.19
CA THR A 57 -12.83 -12.16 19.46
C THR A 57 -12.01 -12.59 20.67
N ASP A 58 -10.83 -12.00 20.87
CA ASP A 58 -9.95 -12.23 22.02
C ASP A 58 -10.46 -11.55 23.30
N ALA A 59 -11.21 -10.45 23.17
CA ALA A 59 -11.79 -9.71 24.30
C ALA A 59 -13.07 -10.30 24.91
N ARG A 60 -13.57 -11.46 24.43
CA ARG A 60 -14.64 -12.18 25.13
C ARG A 60 -13.98 -13.09 26.17
N PRO A 61 -14.17 -12.84 27.48
CA PRO A 61 -13.63 -13.72 28.51
C PRO A 61 -14.20 -15.12 28.30
N GLN A 62 -13.33 -16.11 28.11
CA GLN A 62 -13.74 -17.51 28.20
C GLN A 62 -14.24 -17.74 29.63
N GLU A 63 -15.54 -18.00 29.77
CA GLU A 63 -16.14 -18.38 31.05
C GLU A 63 -15.48 -19.68 31.54
N PRO A 64 -14.95 -19.73 32.78
CA PRO A 64 -14.27 -20.91 33.29
C PRO A 64 -15.30 -22.02 33.53
N GLN A 65 -15.23 -23.09 32.73
CA GLN A 65 -15.99 -24.31 32.97
C GLN A 65 -15.38 -25.04 34.16
N GLY A 66 -16.19 -25.17 35.22
CA GLY A 66 -15.87 -25.93 36.44
C GLY A 66 -16.12 -27.42 36.34
#